data_AF-K1S8T1-F1
#
_entry.id   AF-K1S8T1-F1
#
_cell.length_a   1.000
_cell.length_b   1.000
_cell.length_c   1.000
_cell.angle_alpha   90.00
_cell.angle_beta   90.00
_cell.angle_gamma   90.00
#
_symmetry.space_group_name_H-M   'P 1'
#
loop_
_entity.id
_entity.type
_entity.pdbx_description
1 polymer ?
#
loop_
_entity_poly.entity_id
_entity_poly.type
_entity_poly.pdbx_seq_one_letter_code
_entity_poly.pdbx_strand_id
1 'polypeptide(L)' 'MKKLTFISCLLLSGCLAGAMAANKKQPIYKDAKAPIEERVNDLVSRMTLEEKVQQLNQYTLGRNNNENNRGEE' A
#
# COMPACT_ATOMS: atom_id res chain seq x y z
N MET A 1 -41.88 -19.09 -26.79
CA MET A 1 -41.91 -18.28 -25.55
C MET A 1 -41.15 -18.92 -24.39
N LYS A 2 -41.34 -20.22 -24.08
CA LYS A 2 -40.64 -20.92 -22.98
C LYS A 2 -39.10 -20.92 -23.09
N LYS A 3 -38.54 -21.06 -24.30
CA LYS A 3 -37.09 -21.04 -24.54
C LYS A 3 -36.43 -19.67 -24.28
N LEU A 4 -37.18 -18.58 -24.44
CA LEU A 4 -36.70 -17.22 -24.19
C LEU A 4 -36.67 -16.91 -22.68
N THR A 5 -37.57 -17.53 -21.92
CA THR A 5 -37.61 -17.48 -20.45
C THR A 5 -36.43 -18.23 -19.81
N PHE A 6 -36.00 -19.36 -20.40
CA PHE A 6 -34.84 -20.12 -19.91
C PHE A 6 -33.50 -19.39 -20.08
N ILE A 7 -33.33 -18.61 -21.16
CA ILE A 7 -32.11 -17.82 -21.40
C ILE A 7 -32.01 -16.64 -20.42
N SER A 8 -33.15 -16.03 -20.07
CA SER A 8 -33.24 -14.96 -19.08
C SER A 8 -32.79 -15.42 -17.68
N CYS A 9 -33.22 -16.62 -17.25
CA CYS A 9 -32.79 -17.20 -15.96
C CYS A 9 -31.29 -17.55 -15.93
N LEU A 10 -30.71 -17.97 -17.07
CA LEU A 10 -29.29 -18.32 -17.13
C LEU A 10 -28.38 -17.09 -17.10
N LEU A 11 -28.83 -15.96 -17.66
CA LEU A 11 -28.12 -14.68 -17.62
C LEU A 11 -28.20 -14.01 -16.24
N LEU A 12 -29.32 -14.15 -15.51
CA LEU A 12 -29.42 -13.64 -14.14
C LEU A 12 -28.52 -14.39 -13.13
N SER A 13 -28.25 -15.68 -13.36
CA SER A 13 -27.42 -16.49 -12.46
C SER A 13 -25.91 -16.20 -12.59
N GLY A 14 -25.47 -15.65 -13.73
CA GLY A 14 -24.06 -15.29 -13.97
C GLY A 14 -23.59 -14.02 -13.26
N CYS A 15 -24.50 -13.17 -12.78
CA CYS A 15 -24.15 -11.87 -12.18
C CYS A 15 -23.69 -11.96 -10.72
N LEU A 16 -23.89 -13.09 -10.03
CA LEU A 16 -23.56 -13.20 -8.60
C LEU A 16 -22.14 -13.72 -8.29
N ALA A 17 -21.39 -14.20 -9.30
CA ALA A 17 -20.07 -14.79 -9.10
C ALA A 17 -18.91 -13.76 -9.04
N GLY A 18 -19.16 -12.48 -9.29
CA GLY A 18 -18.12 -11.46 -9.44
C GLY A 18 -17.78 -10.61 -8.21
N ALA A 19 -18.46 -10.78 -7.07
CA ALA A 19 -18.45 -9.78 -5.99
C ALA A 19 -17.77 -10.22 -4.68
N MET A 20 -16.83 -11.17 -4.72
CA MET A 20 -16.07 -11.60 -3.53
C MET A 20 -14.58 -11.26 -3.67
N ALA A 21 -14.25 -10.05 -4.12
CA ALA A 21 -12.93 -9.50 -3.85
C ALA A 21 -12.91 -9.13 -2.37
N ALA A 22 -12.29 -9.97 -1.53
CA ALA A 22 -12.07 -9.67 -0.12
C ALA A 22 -11.43 -8.28 -0.01
N ASN A 23 -12.17 -7.32 0.54
CA ASN A 23 -11.69 -5.98 0.77
C ASN A 23 -10.62 -6.06 1.87
N LYS A 24 -9.38 -6.42 1.51
CA LYS A 24 -8.25 -6.31 2.42
C LYS A 24 -8.15 -4.85 2.80
N LYS A 25 -8.55 -4.55 4.04
CA LYS A 25 -8.43 -3.21 4.63
C LYS A 25 -7.01 -2.73 4.38
N GLN A 26 -6.88 -1.63 3.63
CA GLN A 26 -5.56 -1.07 3.32
C GLN A 26 -4.85 -0.72 4.64
N PRO A 27 -3.53 -0.93 4.73
CA PRO A 27 -2.75 -0.46 5.88
C PRO A 27 -2.95 1.04 6.09
N ILE A 28 -2.96 1.49 7.35
CA ILE A 28 -3.20 2.90 7.71
C ILE A 28 -2.10 3.78 7.11
N TYR A 29 -0.84 3.32 7.07
CA TYR A 29 0.25 4.11 6.51
C TYR A 29 0.05 4.51 5.03
N LYS A 30 -0.77 3.75 4.29
CA LYS A 30 -1.16 4.03 2.89
C LYS A 30 -2.35 4.96 2.75
N ASP A 31 -3.10 5.23 3.82
CA ASP A 31 -4.20 6.18 3.79
C ASP A 31 -3.64 7.61 3.90
N ALA A 32 -3.70 8.37 2.80
CA ALA A 32 -3.23 9.75 2.77
C ALA A 32 -4.08 10.70 3.63
N LYS A 33 -5.28 10.29 4.07
CA LYS A 33 -6.19 11.09 4.91
C LYS A 33 -5.96 10.88 6.41
N ALA A 34 -5.26 9.82 6.80
CA ALA A 34 -4.98 9.53 8.21
C ALA A 34 -3.95 10.52 8.81
N PRO A 35 -4.03 10.82 10.13
CA PRO A 35 -3.03 11.63 10.82
C PRO A 35 -1.61 11.07 10.63
N ILE A 36 -0.61 11.95 10.53
CA ILE A 36 0.78 11.55 10.27
C ILE A 36 1.30 10.58 11.34
N GLU A 37 1.06 10.86 12.62
CA GLU A 37 1.50 9.99 13.72
C GLU A 37 0.91 8.58 13.62
N GLU A 38 -0.35 8.45 13.22
CA GLU A 38 -0.98 7.14 13.03
C GLU A 38 -0.35 6.38 11.85
N ARG A 39 -0.04 7.09 10.75
CA ARG A 39 0.64 6.51 9.59
C ARG A 39 2.06 6.06 9.92
N VAL A 40 2.81 6.86 10.68
CA VAL A 40 4.18 6.53 11.13
C VAL A 40 4.15 5.31 12.06
N ASN A 41 3.27 5.30 13.07
CA ASN A 41 3.15 4.18 14.00
C ASN A 41 2.76 2.89 13.29
N ASP A 42 1.79 2.93 12.36
CA ASP A 42 1.41 1.76 11.58
C ASP A 42 2.56 1.27 10.68
N LEU A 43 3.31 2.17 10.03
CA LEU A 43 4.44 1.77 9.19
C LEU A 43 5.58 1.14 10.02
N VAL A 44 6.06 1.85 11.05
CA VAL A 44 7.20 1.41 11.86
C VAL A 44 6.90 0.10 12.60
N SER A 45 5.64 -0.14 13.01
CA SER A 45 5.26 -1.42 13.63
C SER A 45 5.35 -2.62 12.68
N ARG A 46 5.29 -2.39 11.37
CA ARG A 46 5.34 -3.43 10.33
C ARG A 46 6.74 -3.71 9.80
N MET A 47 7.70 -2.82 10.06
CA MET A 47 9.06 -2.95 9.56
C MET A 47 9.86 -3.98 10.36
N THR A 48 10.75 -4.70 9.67
CA THR A 48 11.79 -5.50 10.34
C THR A 48 12.84 -4.60 10.99
N LEU A 49 13.71 -5.19 11.80
CA LEU A 49 14.82 -4.43 12.40
C LEU A 49 15.76 -3.89 11.31
N GLU A 50 16.06 -4.70 10.30
CA GLU A 50 16.94 -4.34 9.19
C GLU A 50 16.37 -3.15 8.40
N GLU A 51 15.08 -3.17 8.10
CA GLU A 51 14.40 -2.05 7.41
C GLU A 51 14.45 -0.77 8.25
N LYS A 52 14.31 -0.86 9.58
CA LYS A 52 14.43 0.30 10.48
C LYS A 52 15.85 0.85 10.48
N VAL A 53 16.86 -0.01 10.54
CA VAL A 53 18.27 0.40 10.46
C VAL A 53 18.56 1.12 9.15
N GLN A 54 17.96 0.69 8.03
CA GLN A 54 18.15 1.36 6.74
C GLN A 54 17.61 2.79 6.71
N GLN A 55 16.54 3.11 7.44
CA GLN A 55 16.01 4.49 7.52
C GLN A 55 16.92 5.47 8.24
N LEU A 56 17.87 4.97 9.04
CA LEU A 56 18.84 5.80 9.76
C LEU A 56 20.06 6.17 8.90
N ASN A 57 20.15 5.63 7.69
CA ASN A 57 21.23 5.93 6.75
C ASN A 57 20.79 6.99 5.75
N GLN A 58 21.64 7.98 5.51
CA GLN A 58 21.48 8.91 4.40
C GLN A 58 22.35 8.44 3.23
N TYR A 59 21.74 7.81 2.24
CA TYR A 59 22.45 7.46 1.01
C TYR A 59 22.62 8.73 0.16
N THR A 60 23.86 9.19 0.01
CA THR A 60 24.12 10.35 -0.85
C THR A 60 24.17 9.87 -2.29
N LEU A 61 23.25 10.35 -3.12
CA LEU A 61 23.33 10.15 -4.56
C LEU A 61 24.09 11.33 -5.18
N GLY A 62 25.32 11.09 -5.66
CA GLY A 62 26.19 12.12 -6.22
C GLY A 62 27.23 12.64 -5.23
N ARG A 63 27.90 13.76 -5.57
CA ARG A 63 28.89 14.38 -4.69
C ARG A 63 28.19 15.09 -3.53
N ASN A 64 28.53 14.73 -2.30
CA ASN A 64 28.09 15.44 -1.10
C ASN A 64 28.83 16.79 -1.01
N ASN A 65 28.25 17.83 -1.62
CA ASN A 65 28.81 19.18 -1.64
C ASN A 65 28.27 20.07 -0.51
N ASN A 66 27.51 19.50 0.45
CA ASN A 66 27.13 20.23 1.64
C ASN A 66 28.40 20.55 2.44
N GLU A 67 28.66 21.85 2.64
CA GLU A 67 29.84 22.34 3.36
C GLU A 67 29.98 21.70 4.74
N ASN A 68 28.86 21.43 5.42
CA ASN A 68 28.84 20.82 6.75
C ASN A 68 29.15 19.30 6.74
N ASN A 69 29.24 18.66 5.57
CA ASN A 69 29.54 17.24 5.42
C ASN A 69 30.96 16.97 4.88
N ARG A 70 31.73 18.03 4.57
CA ARG A 70 33.15 17.91 4.25
C ARG A 70 33.87 17.75 5.58
N GLY A 71 34.27 16.52 5.93
CA GLY A 71 35.10 16.30 7.13
C GLY A 71 36.37 17.15 7.10
N GLU A 72 37.04 17.31 8.24
CA GLU A 72 38.36 17.96 8.29
C GLU A 72 39.32 17.20 7.36
N GLU A 73 39.95 17.91 6.41
CA GLU A 73 40.90 17.35 5.42
C GLU A 73 42.20 16.86 6.09
#